data_AF-A0A9N9HHQ1-F1
#
_entry.id   AF-A0A9N9HHQ1-F1
#
_cell.length_a   1.000
_cell.length_b   1.000
_cell.length_c   1.000
_cell.angle_alpha   90.00
_cell.angle_beta   90.00
_cell.angle_gamma   90.00
#
_symmetry.space_group_name_H-M   'P 1'
#
loop_
_entity.id
_entity.type
_entity.pdbx_description
1 polymer ?
#
loop_
_entity_poly.entity_id
_entity_poly.type
_entity_poly.pdbx_seq_one_letter_code
_entity_poly.pdbx_strand_id
1 'polypeptide(L)'
;MEKPDALILIGPFVSQTRSTRMSPQAIFSAYISKPLEVFCSISPKTTVILVPSLEDKIYQPATFPQSAMTARSLKIPESVYSLPNPCSFQLNGIGIGVCTIDLLEHVAKEEVTKGVC
;
A
#
# COMPACT_ATOMS: atom_id res chain seq x y z
N MET A 1 17.64 -16.08 10.76
CA MET A 1 17.40 -14.81 10.04
C MET A 1 16.53 -13.96 10.94
N GLU A 2 16.96 -12.74 11.25
CA GLU A 2 16.22 -11.83 12.12
C GLU A 2 14.97 -11.31 11.39
N LYS A 3 13.87 -11.11 12.13
CA LYS A 3 12.60 -10.63 11.58
C LYS A 3 12.54 -9.11 11.72
N PRO A 4 11.97 -8.38 10.74
CA PRO A 4 11.93 -6.92 10.80
C PRO A 4 10.95 -6.43 11.88
N ASP A 5 11.23 -5.27 12.48
CA ASP A 5 10.31 -4.62 13.42
C ASP A 5 9.05 -4.08 12.73
N ALA A 6 9.16 -3.70 11.45
CA ALA A 6 8.05 -3.23 10.66
C ALA A 6 8.12 -3.64 9.19
N LEU A 7 6.96 -3.79 8.58
CA LEU A 7 6.77 -4.09 7.16
C LEU A 7 5.71 -3.13 6.60
N ILE A 8 6.15 -2.20 5.74
CA ILE A 8 5.26 -1.25 5.06
C ILE A 8 5.11 -1.73 3.62
N LEU A 9 3.89 -2.09 3.23
CA LEU A 9 3.55 -2.48 1.87
C LEU A 9 2.73 -1.38 1.20
N ILE A 10 3.24 -0.91 0.07
CA ILE A 10 2.59 0.08 -0.78
C ILE A 10 2.03 -0.61 -2.03
N GLY A 11 0.85 -0.20 -2.47
CA GLY A 11 0.23 -0.72 -3.69
C GLY A 11 1.03 -0.41 -4.97
N PRO A 12 0.56 -0.88 -6.14
CA PRO A 12 -0.70 -1.60 -6.32
C PRO A 12 -0.61 -3.07 -5.91
N PHE A 13 -1.57 -3.51 -5.12
CA PHE A 13 -1.78 -4.91 -4.74
C PHE A 13 -2.49 -5.70 -5.83
N VAL A 14 -3.50 -5.09 -6.48
CA VAL A 14 -4.21 -5.67 -7.62
C VAL A 14 -4.27 -4.66 -8.76
N SER A 15 -3.26 -4.71 -9.64
CA SER A 15 -3.08 -3.73 -10.72
C SER A 15 -4.23 -3.69 -11.74
N GLN A 16 -4.53 -2.47 -12.20
CA GLN A 16 -5.47 -2.19 -13.28
C GLN A 16 -5.08 -2.77 -14.65
N THR A 17 -3.82 -3.14 -14.86
CA THR A 17 -3.31 -3.54 -16.18
C THR A 17 -3.67 -4.98 -16.60
N ARG A 18 -3.93 -5.89 -15.66
CA ARG A 18 -4.12 -7.32 -15.97
C ARG A 18 -5.60 -7.72 -16.02
N SER A 19 -6.06 -8.34 -17.10
CA SER A 19 -7.37 -8.99 -17.14
C SER A 19 -7.34 -10.24 -16.27
N THR A 20 -8.29 -10.36 -15.33
CA THR A 20 -8.31 -11.44 -14.36
C THR A 20 -9.63 -12.17 -14.43
N ARG A 21 -9.59 -13.51 -14.35
CA ARG A 21 -10.81 -14.34 -14.26
C ARG A 21 -11.47 -14.26 -12.88
N MET A 22 -10.70 -13.90 -11.85
CA MET A 22 -11.15 -13.75 -10.48
C MET A 22 -11.48 -12.29 -10.19
N SER A 23 -12.39 -12.06 -9.22
CA SER A 23 -12.65 -10.71 -8.72
C SER A 23 -11.40 -10.11 -8.06
N PRO A 24 -11.19 -8.79 -8.14
CA PRO A 24 -10.04 -8.14 -7.50
C PRO A 24 -9.92 -8.47 -6.00
N GLN A 25 -11.04 -8.54 -5.29
CA GLN A 25 -11.07 -8.86 -3.85
C GLN A 25 -10.63 -10.31 -3.59
N ALA A 26 -11.01 -11.26 -4.45
CA ALA A 26 -10.57 -12.64 -4.33
C ALA A 26 -9.06 -12.78 -4.57
N ILE A 27 -8.52 -12.03 -5.53
CA ILE A 27 -7.07 -11.99 -5.80
C ILE A 27 -6.34 -11.40 -4.60
N PHE A 28 -6.80 -10.25 -4.10
CA PHE A 28 -6.22 -9.61 -2.93
C PHE A 28 -6.24 -10.56 -1.72
N SER A 29 -7.37 -11.20 -1.44
CA SER A 29 -7.49 -12.14 -0.34
C SER A 29 -6.55 -13.34 -0.49
N ALA A 30 -6.40 -13.89 -1.69
CA ALA A 30 -5.57 -15.06 -1.95
C ALA A 30 -4.07 -14.77 -1.91
N TYR A 31 -3.64 -13.63 -2.45
CA TYR A 31 -2.22 -13.33 -2.68
C TYR A 31 -1.63 -12.30 -1.73
N ILE A 32 -2.46 -11.53 -1.02
CA ILE A 32 -2.00 -10.53 -0.04
C ILE A 32 -2.43 -10.96 1.35
N SER A 33 -3.74 -11.08 1.60
CA SER A 33 -4.25 -11.30 2.96
C SER A 33 -3.86 -12.64 3.56
N LYS A 34 -3.99 -13.74 2.79
CA LYS A 34 -3.64 -15.08 3.28
C LYS A 34 -2.14 -15.22 3.58
N PRO A 35 -1.21 -14.75 2.72
CA PRO A 35 0.20 -14.68 3.08
C PRO A 35 0.49 -13.78 4.28
N LEU A 36 -0.20 -12.64 4.42
CA LEU A 36 -0.05 -11.76 5.58
C LEU A 36 -0.51 -12.41 6.88
N GLU A 37 -1.59 -13.18 6.86
CA GLU A 37 -2.07 -13.93 8.03
C GLU A 37 -1.01 -14.92 8.52
N VAL A 38 -0.42 -15.69 7.59
CA VAL A 38 0.70 -16.60 7.88
C VAL A 38 1.90 -15.82 8.41
N PHE A 39 2.28 -14.72 7.76
CA PHE A 39 3.39 -13.87 8.19
C PHE A 39 3.18 -13.33 9.61
N CYS A 40 1.99 -12.81 9.93
CA CYS A 40 1.66 -12.28 11.25
C CYS A 40 1.71 -13.36 12.33
N SER A 41 1.30 -14.59 12.03
CA SER A 41 1.42 -15.72 12.96
C SER A 41 2.88 -16.09 13.27
N ILE A 42 3.75 -15.99 12.26
CA ILE A 42 5.17 -16.31 12.40
C ILE A 42 5.91 -15.13 13.05
N SER A 43 5.51 -13.89 12.76
CA SER A 43 6.17 -12.66 13.23
C SER A 43 5.20 -11.71 13.96
N PRO A 44 4.67 -12.11 15.13
CA PRO A 44 3.65 -11.33 15.82
C PRO A 44 4.15 -9.97 16.35
N LYS A 45 5.48 -9.77 16.40
CA LYS A 45 6.10 -8.50 16.81
C LYS A 45 6.32 -7.52 15.66
N THR A 46 6.23 -7.98 14.40
CA THR A 46 6.37 -7.09 13.25
C THR A 46 5.11 -6.25 13.08
N THR A 47 5.27 -4.94 13.07
CA THR A 47 4.17 -4.02 12.73
C THR A 47 3.97 -4.02 11.21
N VAL A 48 2.80 -4.44 10.74
CA VAL A 48 2.49 -4.47 9.30
C VAL A 48 1.55 -3.34 8.94
N ILE A 49 1.90 -2.57 7.90
CA ILE A 49 1.14 -1.42 7.41
C ILE A 49 0.89 -1.57 5.91
N LEU A 50 -0.35 -1.37 5.48
CA LEU A 50 -0.76 -1.32 4.07
C LEU A 50 -1.16 0.11 3.68
N VAL A 51 -0.69 0.56 2.52
CA VAL A 51 -1.08 1.84 1.91
C VAL A 51 -1.58 1.57 0.48
N PRO A 52 -2.83 1.97 0.14
CA PRO A 52 -3.41 1.69 -1.18
C PRO A 52 -2.79 2.55 -2.28
N SER A 53 -2.97 2.11 -3.52
CA SER A 53 -2.67 2.89 -4.72
C SER A 53 -3.92 3.23 -5.52
N LEU A 54 -3.88 4.30 -6.32
CA LEU A 54 -4.94 4.58 -7.30
C LEU A 54 -5.03 3.49 -8.38
N GLU A 55 -3.96 2.74 -8.58
CA GLU A 55 -3.90 1.61 -9.50
C GLU A 55 -4.50 0.31 -8.93
N ASP A 56 -5.02 0.32 -7.71
CA ASP A 56 -5.67 -0.82 -7.09
C ASP A 56 -7.11 -1.02 -7.59
N LYS A 57 -7.35 -2.07 -8.36
CA LYS A 57 -8.69 -2.45 -8.88
C LYS A 57 -9.73 -2.74 -7.81
N ILE A 58 -9.29 -3.03 -6.60
CA ILE A 58 -10.14 -3.31 -5.45
C ILE A 58 -10.90 -2.08 -4.94
N TYR A 59 -10.52 -0.88 -5.38
CA TYR A 59 -11.09 0.40 -4.98
C TYR A 59 -11.66 1.13 -6.19
N GLN A 60 -12.98 1.35 -6.24
CA GLN A 60 -13.63 2.14 -7.29
C GLN A 60 -14.77 3.01 -6.72
N PRO A 61 -14.82 4.32 -7.01
CA PRO A 61 -13.82 5.07 -7.78
C PRO A 61 -12.49 5.23 -7.00
N ALA A 62 -11.36 5.18 -7.72
CA ALA A 62 -10.05 5.48 -7.15
C ALA A 62 -9.75 6.97 -7.31
N THR A 63 -9.78 7.71 -6.20
CA THR A 63 -9.53 9.17 -6.17
C THR A 63 -8.40 9.49 -5.22
N PHE A 64 -7.65 10.56 -5.51
CA PHE A 64 -6.65 11.11 -4.61
C PHE A 64 -7.19 12.37 -3.92
N PRO A 65 -7.09 12.51 -2.58
CA PRO A 65 -6.58 11.53 -1.62
C PRO A 65 -7.50 10.30 -1.50
N GLN A 66 -6.90 9.15 -1.18
CA GLN A 66 -7.54 7.83 -1.13
C GLN A 66 -7.67 7.34 0.31
N SER A 67 -8.87 6.89 0.69
CA SER A 67 -9.12 6.31 2.02
C SER A 67 -8.40 4.97 2.22
N ALA A 68 -8.21 4.59 3.49
CA ALA A 68 -7.68 3.28 3.87
C ALA A 68 -8.55 2.11 3.38
N MET A 69 -7.93 0.94 3.24
CA MET A 69 -8.58 -0.28 2.78
C MET A 69 -9.32 -0.98 3.94
N THR A 70 -10.63 -0.75 4.05
CA THR A 70 -11.43 -1.25 5.19
C THR A 70 -12.48 -2.30 4.80
N ALA A 71 -12.57 -2.66 3.51
CA ALA A 71 -13.58 -3.60 3.05
C ALA A 71 -13.36 -5.01 3.62
N ARG A 72 -14.36 -5.54 4.34
CA ARG A 72 -14.32 -6.88 4.95
C ARG A 72 -14.06 -8.00 3.93
N SER A 73 -14.45 -7.81 2.68
CA SER A 73 -14.19 -8.73 1.57
C SER A 73 -12.70 -8.93 1.25
N LEU A 74 -11.84 -7.99 1.65
CA LEU A 74 -10.38 -8.09 1.49
C LEU A 74 -9.75 -9.04 2.51
N LYS A 75 -10.43 -9.33 3.62
CA LYS A 75 -9.95 -10.23 4.69
C LYS A 75 -8.56 -9.84 5.23
N ILE A 76 -8.28 -8.54 5.32
CA ILE A 76 -7.02 -8.05 5.93
C ILE A 76 -6.98 -8.54 7.39
N PRO A 77 -5.88 -9.14 7.87
CA PRO A 77 -5.76 -9.58 9.25
C PRO A 77 -5.90 -8.41 10.22
N GLU A 78 -6.51 -8.63 11.39
CA GLU A 78 -6.78 -7.56 12.37
C GLU A 78 -5.51 -6.92 12.93
N SER A 79 -4.38 -7.64 12.92
CA SER A 79 -3.06 -7.13 13.34
C SER A 79 -2.38 -6.23 12.31
N VAL A 80 -2.96 -6.07 11.12
CA VAL A 80 -2.40 -5.27 10.03
C VAL A 80 -3.11 -3.92 9.99
N TYR A 81 -2.33 -2.84 10.05
CA TYR A 81 -2.85 -1.49 9.89
C TYR A 81 -3.06 -1.19 8.41
N SER A 82 -4.21 -0.61 8.06
CA SER A 82 -4.40 0.02 6.74
C SER A 82 -4.51 1.52 6.92
N LEU A 83 -3.66 2.26 6.19
CA LEU A 83 -3.59 3.71 6.22
C LEU A 83 -4.07 4.30 4.87
N PRO A 84 -4.51 5.56 4.83
CA PRO A 84 -4.88 6.24 3.59
C PRO A 84 -3.65 6.52 2.71
N ASN A 85 -3.89 6.97 1.48
CA ASN A 85 -2.85 7.46 0.57
C ASN A 85 -3.17 8.90 0.14
N PRO A 86 -2.32 9.89 0.42
CA PRO A 86 -1.05 9.77 1.15
C PRO A 86 -1.30 9.65 2.66
N CYS A 87 -0.26 9.28 3.43
CA CYS A 87 -0.31 9.30 4.88
C CYS A 87 1.04 9.70 5.51
N SER A 88 0.98 10.20 6.75
CA SER A 88 2.14 10.35 7.63
C SER A 88 1.87 9.71 8.99
N PHE A 89 2.88 9.08 9.56
CA PHE A 89 2.80 8.42 10.86
C PHE A 89 4.16 8.38 11.55
N GLN A 90 4.19 8.07 12.85
CA GLN A 90 5.41 7.81 13.59
C GLN A 90 5.55 6.33 13.85
N LEU A 91 6.76 5.79 13.66
CA LEU A 91 7.10 4.41 13.95
C LEU A 91 8.46 4.39 14.66
N ASN A 92 8.49 3.90 15.90
CA ASN A 92 9.71 3.85 16.72
C ASN A 92 10.44 5.22 16.83
N GLY A 93 9.68 6.32 16.93
CA GLY A 93 10.21 7.68 17.00
C GLY A 93 10.67 8.27 15.67
N ILE A 94 10.54 7.54 14.55
CA ILE A 94 10.86 8.00 13.20
C ILE A 94 9.55 8.46 12.52
N GLY A 95 9.53 9.70 12.04
CA GLY A 95 8.43 10.21 11.21
C GLY A 95 8.54 9.68 9.78
N ILE A 96 7.48 9.04 9.29
CA ILE A 96 7.43 8.43 7.95
C ILE A 96 6.28 9.06 7.18
N GLY A 97 6.56 9.53 5.96
CA GLY A 97 5.57 9.94 4.98
C GLY A 97 5.51 8.94 3.83
N VAL A 98 4.31 8.56 3.41
CA VAL A 98 4.09 7.61 2.32
C VAL A 98 3.09 8.19 1.32
N CYS A 99 3.45 8.12 0.04
CA CYS A 99 2.59 8.44 -1.09
C CYS A 99 2.89 7.43 -2.20
N THR A 100 1.85 6.87 -2.83
CA THR A 100 2.04 5.87 -3.90
C THR A 100 1.91 6.46 -5.32
N ILE A 101 1.66 7.77 -5.44
CA ILE A 101 1.72 8.46 -6.73
C ILE A 101 3.19 8.70 -7.07
N ASP A 102 3.55 8.57 -8.34
CA ASP A 102 4.87 8.96 -8.85
C ASP A 102 5.00 10.49 -8.92
N LEU A 103 4.99 11.13 -7.75
CA LEU A 103 5.09 12.58 -7.59
C LEU A 103 6.41 13.11 -8.15
N LEU A 104 7.49 12.34 -8.03
CA LEU A 104 8.80 12.74 -8.53
C LEU A 104 8.81 12.80 -10.06
N GLU A 105 8.28 11.78 -10.74
CA GLU A 105 8.15 11.82 -12.19
C GLU A 105 7.22 12.96 -12.65
N HIS A 106 6.09 13.18 -11.97
CA HIS A 106 5.18 14.27 -12.29
C HIS A 106 5.83 15.65 -12.15
N VAL A 107 6.60 15.87 -11.08
CA VAL A 107 7.31 17.14 -10.87
C VAL A 107 8.44 17.29 -11.89
N ALA A 108 9.24 16.23 -12.11
CA ALA A 108 10.38 16.27 -13.02
C ALA A 108 9.98 16.59 -14.48
N LYS A 109 8.77 16.20 -14.90
CA LYS A 109 8.23 16.53 -16.23
C LYS A 109 7.93 18.02 -16.42
N GLU A 110 7.60 18.72 -15.34
CA GLU A 110 7.17 20.13 -15.37
C GLU A 110 8.23 21.07 -14.77
N GLU A 111 9.29 20.54 -14.19
CA GLU A 111 10.35 21.33 -13.54
C GLU A 111 11.20 22.07 -14.59
N VAL A 112 11.33 23.39 -14.40
CA VAL A 112 12.26 24.22 -15.17
C VAL A 112 13.46 24.56 -14.30
N THR A 113 14.64 24.09 -14.69
CA THR A 113 15.90 24.44 -14.03
C THR A 113 16.59 25.57 -14.79
N LYS A 114 17.29 26.46 -14.06
CA LYS A 114 18.23 27.39 -14.71
C LYS A 114 19.38 26.54 -15.26
N GLY A 115 19.41 26.33 -16.58
CA GLY A 115 20.52 25.64 -17.22
C GLY A 115 21.85 26.27 -16.82
N VAL A 116 22.83 25.42 -16.48
CA VAL A 116 24.22 25.85 -16.46
C VAL A 116 24.58 26.13 -17.92
N CYS A 117 24.85 27.39 -18.23
CA CYS A 117 25.33 27.82 -19.54
C CYS A 117 26.64 27.10 -19.92
#